data_AF-A0A1V3JC87-F1
#
_entry.id   AF-A0A1V3JC87-F1
#
_cell.length_a   1.000
_cell.length_b   1.000
_cell.length_c   1.000
_cell.angle_alpha   90.00
_cell.angle_beta   90.00
_cell.angle_gamma   90.00
#
_symmetry.space_group_name_H-M   'P 1'
#
loop_
_entity.id
_entity.type
_entity.pdbx_description
1 polymer ?
#
loop_
_entity_poly.entity_id
_entity_poly.type
_entity_poly.pdbx_seq_one_letter_code
_entity_poly.pdbx_strand_id
1 'polypeptide(L)'
;AAQLAAGCAAGSWGGPIGCAVGTGVSGLLSLFAIGATSSLLTSDTCSKCEEEKRKKCNGQKEIRMRHFTNSRGITGIQATNMIIPRDQNKVFAVPAKGKPMSAVDFEKDFGLKPGRASRYVDFDTCPGEFIPRKNSRNSKVIEYTHDGPINLQDRNPTYHQNF
;
A
#
# COMPACT_ATOMS: atom_id res chain seq x y z
N ALA A 1 -0.61 -45.96 -21.73
CA ALA A 1 0.63 -46.23 -20.96
C ALA A 1 1.09 -44.92 -20.35
N ALA A 2 1.16 -44.85 -19.03
CA ALA A 2 1.38 -43.64 -18.25
C ALA A 2 2.84 -43.18 -18.31
N GLN A 3 3.08 -41.87 -18.39
CA GLN A 3 4.40 -41.26 -18.24
C GLN A 3 4.56 -40.72 -16.83
N LEU A 4 5.68 -41.11 -16.23
CA LEU A 4 6.09 -40.90 -14.85
C LEU A 4 6.48 -39.44 -14.58
N ALA A 5 6.03 -38.93 -13.43
CA ALA A 5 6.40 -37.64 -12.87
C ALA A 5 7.81 -37.69 -12.26
N ALA A 6 8.64 -36.68 -12.56
CA ALA A 6 9.90 -36.42 -11.86
C ALA A 6 9.72 -35.15 -11.02
N GLY A 7 9.69 -35.30 -9.69
CA GLY A 7 9.67 -34.21 -8.74
C GLY A 7 11.08 -33.71 -8.42
N CYS A 8 11.28 -32.39 -8.43
CA CYS A 8 12.48 -31.75 -7.91
C CYS A 8 12.24 -31.35 -6.45
N ALA A 9 12.90 -32.03 -5.51
CA ALA A 9 13.01 -31.61 -4.12
C ALA A 9 14.31 -30.79 -3.96
N ALA A 10 14.19 -29.48 -3.81
CA ALA A 10 15.30 -28.60 -3.44
C ALA A 10 15.16 -28.24 -1.95
N GLY A 11 15.88 -28.98 -1.10
CA GLY A 11 16.18 -28.58 0.26
C GLY A 11 17.67 -28.23 0.35
N SER A 12 18.00 -26.97 0.57
CA SER A 12 19.34 -26.57 1.01
C SER A 12 19.20 -25.51 2.10
N TRP A 13 19.18 -25.98 3.33
CA TRP A 13 19.49 -25.20 4.52
C TRP A 13 20.99 -25.37 4.76
N GLY A 14 21.74 -24.28 4.80
CA GLY A 14 23.17 -24.31 5.09
C GLY A 14 23.71 -22.92 5.37
N GLY A 15 23.70 -22.53 6.65
CA GLY A 15 24.43 -21.38 7.16
C GLY A 15 25.95 -21.60 7.18
N PRO A 16 26.73 -20.57 7.56
CA PRO A 16 28.17 -20.51 7.32
C PRO A 16 28.96 -20.97 8.54
N ILE A 17 29.93 -21.87 8.36
CA ILE A 17 30.99 -22.12 9.35
C ILE A 17 32.31 -22.40 8.64
N GLY A 18 33.33 -21.59 8.95
CA GLY A 18 34.65 -22.12 9.25
C GLY A 18 35.74 -21.89 8.21
N CYS A 19 36.65 -20.97 8.52
CA CYS A 19 37.97 -20.84 7.92
C CYS A 19 38.85 -22.06 8.24
N ALA A 20 39.59 -22.56 7.26
CA ALA A 20 40.78 -23.39 7.49
C ALA A 20 41.83 -23.11 6.41
N VAL A 21 43.04 -22.82 6.90
CA VAL A 21 44.28 -22.52 6.17
C VAL A 21 44.92 -23.80 5.61
N GLY A 22 45.48 -23.70 4.40
CA GLY A 22 46.30 -24.75 3.79
C GLY A 22 47.24 -24.18 2.74
N THR A 23 48.53 -24.19 3.05
CA THR A 23 49.65 -23.79 2.19
C THR A 23 49.90 -24.80 1.07
N GLY A 24 50.03 -24.33 -0.17
CA GLY A 24 50.46 -25.14 -1.31
C GLY A 24 50.88 -24.25 -2.47
N VAL A 25 52.17 -24.22 -2.74
CA VAL A 25 52.82 -23.48 -3.84
C VAL A 25 52.61 -24.17 -5.18
N SER A 26 52.67 -23.34 -6.23
CA SER A 26 53.08 -23.67 -7.60
C SER A 26 51.97 -23.85 -8.62
N GLY A 27 51.98 -22.99 -9.63
CA GLY A 27 51.40 -23.29 -10.94
C GLY A 27 50.56 -22.18 -11.56
N LEU A 28 51.19 -21.51 -12.53
CA LEU A 28 50.56 -20.92 -13.73
C LEU A 28 49.77 -19.62 -13.57
N LEU A 29 50.50 -18.56 -13.94
CA LEU A 29 50.05 -17.36 -14.62
C LEU A 29 48.84 -17.65 -15.54
N SER A 30 47.66 -17.14 -15.19
CA SER A 30 46.57 -16.98 -16.15
C SER A 30 46.16 -15.52 -16.15
N LEU A 31 46.63 -14.81 -17.19
CA LEU A 31 46.16 -13.48 -17.56
C LEU A 31 44.67 -13.57 -17.88
N PHE A 32 43.81 -13.27 -16.90
CA PHE A 32 42.44 -12.89 -17.21
C PHE A 32 42.46 -11.45 -17.69
N ALA A 33 42.30 -11.29 -18.99
CA ALA A 33 41.98 -10.03 -19.63
C ALA A 33 40.79 -9.39 -18.89
N ILE A 34 40.98 -8.18 -18.37
CA ILE A 34 39.90 -7.33 -17.89
C ILE A 34 39.16 -6.85 -19.13
N GLY A 35 38.27 -7.70 -19.64
CA GLY A 35 37.21 -7.29 -20.55
C GLY A 35 36.23 -6.46 -19.74
N ALA A 36 36.39 -5.12 -19.77
CA ALA A 36 35.37 -4.20 -19.33
C ALA A 36 34.22 -4.23 -20.34
N THR A 37 33.43 -5.30 -20.33
CA THR A 37 32.16 -5.34 -21.04
C THR A 37 31.06 -5.06 -20.04
N SER A 38 30.37 -3.95 -20.30
CA SER A 38 28.95 -3.79 -20.01
C SER A 38 28.63 -3.57 -18.52
N SER A 39 27.68 -2.74 -18.13
CA SER A 39 26.49 -2.29 -18.84
C SER A 39 26.02 -0.98 -18.22
N LEU A 40 25.69 0.00 -19.06
CA LEU A 40 24.76 1.07 -18.71
C LEU A 40 23.42 0.42 -18.34
N LEU A 41 23.13 0.21 -17.06
CA LEU A 41 21.83 -0.31 -16.61
C LEU A 41 21.39 0.43 -15.35
N THR A 42 20.88 1.64 -15.51
CA THR A 42 20.00 2.26 -14.52
C THR A 42 18.99 3.17 -15.23
N SER A 43 18.02 2.56 -15.91
CA SER A 43 16.79 3.27 -16.32
C SER A 43 15.57 2.35 -16.44
N ASP A 44 15.75 1.05 -16.69
CA ASP A 44 14.63 0.13 -16.95
C ASP A 44 13.86 -0.35 -15.71
N THR A 45 14.33 -0.05 -14.50
CA THR A 45 13.57 -0.31 -13.27
C THR A 45 12.46 0.72 -13.02
N CYS A 46 12.44 1.82 -13.78
CA CYS A 46 11.45 2.89 -13.61
C CYS A 46 10.15 2.62 -14.38
N SER A 47 10.22 2.05 -15.59
CA SER A 47 9.06 1.84 -16.47
C SER A 47 8.16 0.69 -15.99
N LYS A 48 8.76 -0.40 -15.51
CA LYS A 48 8.02 -1.59 -15.05
C LYS A 48 7.16 -1.31 -13.80
N CYS A 49 7.66 -0.45 -12.90
CA CYS A 49 6.94 -0.02 -11.70
C CYS A 49 5.72 0.87 -12.02
N GLU A 50 5.81 1.71 -13.04
CA GLU A 50 4.70 2.55 -13.52
C GLU A 50 3.63 1.74 -14.26
N GLU A 51 4.05 0.73 -15.04
CA GLU A 51 3.14 -0.10 -15.82
C GLU A 51 2.29 -1.05 -14.95
N GLU A 52 2.86 -1.59 -13.87
CA GLU A 52 2.09 -2.38 -12.89
C GLU A 52 1.08 -1.52 -12.12
N LYS A 53 1.44 -0.28 -11.74
CA LYS A 53 0.48 0.67 -11.11
C LYS A 53 -0.66 1.04 -12.05
N ARG A 54 -0.40 1.21 -13.36
CA ARG A 54 -1.45 1.51 -14.35
C ARG A 54 -2.45 0.36 -14.54
N LYS A 55 -2.07 -0.90 -14.30
CA LYS A 55 -3.00 -2.04 -14.40
C LYS A 55 -4.06 -2.07 -13.30
N LYS A 56 -3.76 -1.51 -12.11
CA LYS A 56 -4.63 -1.61 -10.92
C LYS A 56 -5.98 -0.90 -11.08
N CYS A 57 -6.03 0.22 -11.82
CA CYS A 57 -7.26 0.99 -12.07
C CYS A 57 -7.61 1.08 -13.55
N ASN A 58 -7.35 0.05 -14.36
CA ASN A 58 -7.64 0.02 -15.81
C ASN A 58 -7.04 1.23 -16.57
N GLY A 59 -5.82 1.64 -16.23
CA GLY A 59 -5.13 2.79 -16.83
C GLY A 59 -5.56 4.16 -16.31
N GLN A 60 -6.53 4.22 -15.38
CA GLN A 60 -6.98 5.47 -14.76
C GLN A 60 -6.05 5.90 -13.62
N LYS A 61 -5.96 7.22 -13.40
CA LYS A 61 -5.19 7.78 -12.28
C LYS A 61 -5.89 7.49 -10.95
N GLU A 62 -5.13 7.00 -9.97
CA GLU A 62 -5.61 6.79 -8.60
C GLU A 62 -6.07 8.12 -7.97
N ILE A 63 -7.14 8.04 -7.18
CA ILE A 63 -7.70 9.13 -6.38
C ILE A 63 -7.33 8.89 -4.93
N ARG A 64 -6.70 9.89 -4.31
CA ARG A 64 -6.39 9.82 -2.89
C ARG A 64 -7.59 10.26 -2.06
N MET A 65 -8.07 9.36 -1.21
CA MET A 65 -9.23 9.53 -0.35
C MET A 65 -8.78 9.60 1.11
N ARG A 66 -9.58 10.26 1.95
CA ARG A 66 -9.36 10.50 3.36
C ARG A 66 -10.53 9.96 4.17
N HIS A 67 -10.24 9.01 5.07
CA HIS A 67 -11.21 8.49 6.03
C HIS A 67 -10.92 9.05 7.42
N PHE A 68 -11.86 9.83 7.95
CA PHE A 68 -11.78 10.36 9.32
C PHE A 68 -12.26 9.33 10.34
N THR A 69 -11.57 9.29 11.48
CA THR A 69 -11.80 8.34 12.56
C THR A 69 -11.30 8.91 13.90
N ASN A 70 -11.28 8.07 14.93
CA ASN A 70 -10.76 8.41 16.25
C ASN A 70 -9.51 7.58 16.60
N SER A 71 -8.92 7.84 17.78
CA SER A 71 -7.73 7.11 18.26
C SER A 71 -7.90 5.60 18.31
N ARG A 72 -9.07 5.08 18.71
CA ARG A 72 -9.30 3.63 18.73
C ARG A 72 -9.45 3.06 17.31
N GLY A 73 -10.12 3.80 16.43
CA GLY A 73 -10.34 3.43 15.05
C GLY A 73 -9.04 3.36 14.26
N ILE A 74 -8.16 4.36 14.39
CA ILE A 74 -6.87 4.35 13.68
C ILE A 74 -6.01 3.15 14.11
N THR A 75 -5.96 2.84 15.41
CA THR A 75 -5.18 1.70 15.93
C THR A 75 -5.73 0.38 15.40
N GLY A 76 -7.05 0.25 15.32
CA GLY A 76 -7.70 -0.91 14.70
C GLY A 76 -7.33 -1.06 13.22
N ILE A 77 -7.40 0.03 12.46
CA ILE A 77 -7.04 0.04 11.03
C ILE A 77 -5.55 -0.30 10.84
N GLN A 78 -4.66 0.22 11.69
CA GLN A 78 -3.23 -0.09 11.63
C GLN A 78 -2.94 -1.56 11.95
N ALA A 79 -3.68 -2.15 12.90
CA ALA A 79 -3.50 -3.55 13.28
C ALA A 79 -4.01 -4.52 12.21
N THR A 80 -5.14 -4.22 11.56
CA THR A 80 -5.77 -5.11 10.58
C THR A 80 -5.41 -4.79 9.13
N ASN A 81 -4.85 -3.60 8.86
CA ASN A 81 -4.75 -3.01 7.52
C ASN A 81 -6.10 -2.94 6.78
N MET A 82 -7.20 -2.85 7.52
CA MET A 82 -8.55 -2.80 6.96
C MET A 82 -9.39 -1.70 7.61
N ILE A 83 -10.16 -0.99 6.79
CA ILE A 83 -11.25 -0.13 7.26
C ILE A 83 -12.50 -1.00 7.33
N ILE A 84 -12.89 -1.38 8.54
CA ILE A 84 -14.06 -2.22 8.79
C ILE A 84 -15.23 -1.31 9.20
N PRO A 85 -16.25 -1.13 8.33
CA PRO A 85 -17.38 -0.29 8.66
C PRO A 85 -18.25 -0.95 9.73
N ARG A 86 -18.66 -0.16 10.72
CA ARG A 86 -19.62 -0.61 11.75
C ARG A 86 -21.03 -0.10 11.50
N ASP A 87 -21.16 1.01 10.78
CA ASP A 87 -22.42 1.66 10.49
C ASP A 87 -22.81 1.38 9.04
N GLN A 88 -24.03 0.92 8.81
CA GLN A 88 -24.63 0.65 7.50
C GLN A 88 -23.80 -0.25 6.56
N ASN A 89 -22.80 -0.95 7.09
CA ASN A 89 -21.78 -1.66 6.31
C ASN A 89 -21.14 -0.78 5.21
N LYS A 90 -20.95 0.52 5.48
CA LYS A 90 -20.39 1.49 4.52
C LYS A 90 -19.20 2.23 5.09
N VAL A 91 -18.16 2.39 4.28
CA VAL A 91 -17.00 3.24 4.56
C VAL A 91 -17.25 4.63 4.00
N PHE A 92 -17.08 5.65 4.84
CA PHE A 92 -17.24 7.06 4.47
C PHE A 92 -15.88 7.72 4.31
N ALA A 93 -15.67 8.45 3.23
CA ALA A 93 -14.43 9.17 2.97
C ALA A 93 -14.70 10.49 2.23
N VAL A 94 -13.68 11.34 2.17
CA VAL A 94 -13.66 12.57 1.35
C VAL A 94 -12.37 12.61 0.53
N PRO A 95 -12.33 13.33 -0.61
CA PRO A 95 -11.09 13.49 -1.36
C PRO A 95 -9.99 14.16 -0.52
N ALA A 96 -8.78 13.61 -0.53
CA ALA A 96 -7.63 14.14 0.21
C ALA A 96 -6.98 15.33 -0.51
N LYS A 97 -7.77 16.35 -0.87
CA LYS A 97 -7.29 17.54 -1.59
C LYS A 97 -6.91 18.64 -0.60
N GLY A 98 -5.64 19.01 -0.58
CA GLY A 98 -5.13 20.11 0.24
C GLY A 98 -5.15 19.83 1.74
N LYS A 99 -5.16 20.91 2.53
CA LYS A 99 -5.11 20.85 4.00
C LYS A 99 -6.38 20.19 4.56
N PRO A 100 -6.27 19.26 5.52
CA PRO A 100 -7.45 18.73 6.20
C PRO A 100 -8.24 19.82 6.91
N MET A 101 -9.56 19.67 6.91
CA MET A 101 -10.46 20.43 7.77
C MET A 101 -10.20 20.06 9.23
N SER A 102 -10.35 21.02 10.15
CA SER A 102 -10.21 20.78 11.59
C SER A 102 -11.17 19.68 12.05
N ALA A 103 -10.82 18.98 13.13
CA ALA A 103 -11.68 17.93 13.66
C ALA A 103 -13.07 18.48 14.04
N VAL A 104 -13.12 19.66 14.64
CA VAL A 104 -14.34 20.32 15.10
C VAL A 104 -15.25 20.72 13.94
N ASP A 105 -14.69 21.35 12.91
CA ASP A 105 -15.48 21.76 11.74
C ASP A 105 -16.00 20.54 10.98
N PHE A 106 -15.16 19.51 10.81
CA PHE A 106 -15.57 18.27 10.17
C PHE A 106 -16.70 17.59 10.94
N GLU A 107 -16.60 17.52 12.26
CA GLU A 107 -17.65 16.94 13.09
C GLU A 107 -18.96 17.74 13.02
N LYS A 108 -18.87 19.08 12.99
CA LYS A 108 -20.04 19.94 12.82
C LYS A 108 -20.70 19.76 11.45
N ASP A 109 -19.91 19.79 10.38
CA ASP A 109 -20.39 19.76 9.00
C ASP A 109 -20.99 18.40 8.63
N PHE A 110 -20.39 17.31 9.09
CA PHE A 110 -20.88 15.93 8.86
C PHE A 110 -21.84 15.45 9.97
N GLY A 111 -22.11 16.31 10.96
CA GLY A 111 -23.01 16.03 12.08
C GLY A 111 -22.53 14.86 12.96
N LEU A 112 -21.23 14.68 13.14
CA LEU A 112 -20.64 13.65 13.99
C LEU A 112 -20.57 14.09 15.46
N LYS A 113 -20.44 13.12 16.37
CA LYS A 113 -20.17 13.42 17.78
C LYS A 113 -18.74 13.93 17.97
N PRO A 114 -18.47 14.75 19.01
CA PRO A 114 -17.13 15.20 19.33
C PRO A 114 -16.09 14.07 19.44
N GLY A 115 -14.91 14.27 18.86
CA GLY A 115 -13.77 13.36 18.89
C GLY A 115 -13.78 12.23 17.85
N ARG A 116 -14.79 12.17 16.99
CA ARG A 116 -14.94 11.17 15.91
C ARG A 116 -14.08 11.44 14.69
N ALA A 117 -13.55 12.65 14.53
CA ALA A 117 -12.68 13.05 13.43
C ALA A 117 -11.29 13.52 13.90
N SER A 118 -10.88 13.09 15.11
CA SER A 118 -9.59 13.43 15.73
C SER A 118 -8.38 12.81 15.02
N ARG A 119 -8.60 11.82 14.15
CA ARG A 119 -7.55 11.17 13.35
C ARG A 119 -8.07 10.89 11.95
N TYR A 120 -7.17 10.66 11.01
CA TYR A 120 -7.56 10.22 9.67
C TYR A 120 -6.48 9.35 9.02
N VAL A 121 -6.92 8.59 8.02
CA VAL A 121 -6.04 7.85 7.12
C VAL A 121 -6.30 8.30 5.69
N ASP A 122 -5.24 8.65 4.98
CA ASP A 122 -5.27 8.92 3.54
C ASP A 122 -4.82 7.66 2.79
N PHE A 123 -5.51 7.28 1.72
CA PHE A 123 -5.23 6.06 0.95
C PHE A 123 -5.65 6.21 -0.52
N ASP A 124 -5.03 5.42 -1.39
CA ASP A 124 -5.24 5.46 -2.84
C ASP A 124 -6.40 4.52 -3.25
N THR A 125 -7.22 5.01 -4.18
CA THR A 125 -8.44 4.34 -4.65
C THR A 125 -8.60 4.49 -6.15
N CYS A 126 -9.35 3.59 -6.78
CA CYS A 126 -9.66 3.74 -8.20
C CYS A 126 -10.89 4.64 -8.40
N PRO A 127 -10.96 5.41 -9.50
CA PRO A 127 -12.18 6.13 -9.85
C PRO A 127 -13.39 5.19 -9.91
N GLY A 128 -14.52 5.62 -9.33
CA GLY A 128 -15.76 4.84 -9.28
C GLY A 128 -15.88 3.84 -8.13
N GLU A 129 -14.79 3.56 -7.40
CA GLU A 129 -14.83 2.69 -6.20
C GLU A 129 -15.63 3.31 -5.05
N PHE A 130 -15.57 4.64 -4.97
CA PHE A 130 -16.27 5.46 -4.00
C PHE A 130 -17.34 6.29 -4.70
N ILE A 131 -18.59 6.14 -4.24
CA ILE A 131 -19.75 6.78 -4.86
C ILE A 131 -20.06 8.07 -4.09
N PRO A 132 -20.12 9.25 -4.76
CA PRO A 132 -20.49 10.49 -4.11
C PRO A 132 -21.97 10.48 -3.71
N ARG A 133 -22.25 10.95 -2.49
CA ARG A 133 -23.58 11.05 -1.90
C ARG A 133 -23.69 12.37 -1.12
N LYS A 134 -24.90 12.93 -1.04
CA LYS A 134 -25.19 13.99 -0.08
C LYS A 134 -25.24 13.39 1.33
N ASN A 135 -24.57 14.02 2.29
CA ASN A 135 -24.63 13.59 3.67
C ASN A 135 -26.08 13.70 4.21
N SER A 136 -26.51 12.70 4.97
CA SER A 136 -27.90 12.61 5.48
C SER A 136 -28.25 13.70 6.50
N ARG A 137 -27.25 14.22 7.22
CA ARG A 137 -27.39 15.26 8.24
C ARG A 137 -27.18 16.66 7.66
N ASN A 138 -26.34 16.78 6.65
CA ASN A 138 -26.04 18.06 5.99
C ASN A 138 -25.98 17.91 4.46
N SER A 139 -27.06 18.31 3.79
CA SER A 139 -27.22 18.18 2.34
C SER A 139 -26.27 19.05 1.51
N LYS A 140 -25.57 20.00 2.12
CA LYS A 140 -24.57 20.86 1.47
C LYS A 140 -23.22 20.18 1.29
N VAL A 141 -22.98 19.09 2.03
CA VAL A 141 -21.70 18.38 2.04
C VAL A 141 -21.82 17.09 1.23
N ILE A 142 -20.84 16.87 0.36
CA ILE A 142 -20.71 15.62 -0.40
C ILE A 142 -19.74 14.70 0.34
N GLU A 143 -20.24 13.54 0.73
CA GLU A 143 -19.46 12.43 1.25
C GLU A 143 -19.32 11.35 0.19
N TYR A 144 -18.26 10.57 0.27
CA TYR A 144 -18.05 9.45 -0.64
C TYR A 144 -18.20 8.16 0.14
N THR A 145 -18.98 7.22 -0.40
CA THR A 145 -19.26 5.94 0.26
C THR A 145 -18.75 4.76 -0.54
N HIS A 146 -18.25 3.76 0.16
CA HIS A 146 -17.93 2.44 -0.37
C HIS A 146 -18.63 1.37 0.43
N ASP A 147 -19.09 0.32 -0.24
CA ASP A 147 -19.85 -0.76 0.38
C ASP A 147 -18.91 -1.86 0.90
N GLY A 148 -19.05 -2.19 2.19
CA GLY A 148 -18.23 -3.20 2.84
C GLY A 148 -16.85 -2.71 3.28
N PRO A 149 -16.03 -3.63 3.79
CA PRO A 149 -14.70 -3.32 4.30
C PRO A 149 -13.69 -3.07 3.17
N ILE A 150 -12.74 -2.17 3.42
CA ILE A 150 -11.64 -1.87 2.48
C ILE A 150 -10.31 -2.37 3.03
N ASN A 151 -9.57 -3.10 2.21
CA ASN A 151 -8.18 -3.48 2.47
C ASN A 151 -7.20 -2.37 2.01
N LEU A 152 -6.25 -1.99 2.87
CA LEU A 152 -5.29 -0.92 2.64
C LEU A 152 -3.89 -1.38 2.21
N GLN A 153 -3.58 -2.69 2.17
CA GLN A 153 -2.24 -3.24 1.94
C GLN A 153 -1.54 -2.67 0.68
N ASP A 154 -2.28 -2.47 -0.41
CA ASP A 154 -1.74 -1.94 -1.67
C ASP A 154 -2.21 -0.51 -1.98
N ARG A 155 -2.65 0.23 -0.96
CA ARG A 155 -3.27 1.56 -1.13
C ARG A 155 -2.46 2.70 -0.52
N ASN A 156 -1.19 2.45 -0.20
CA ASN A 156 -0.26 3.45 0.30
C ASN A 156 -0.88 4.30 1.44
N PRO A 157 -1.31 3.65 2.55
CA PRO A 157 -2.00 4.36 3.63
C PRO A 157 -1.05 5.28 4.39
N THR A 158 -1.47 6.52 4.66
CA THR A 158 -0.76 7.43 5.56
C THR A 158 -1.66 7.87 6.70
N TYR A 159 -1.16 7.77 7.94
CA TYR A 159 -1.94 7.95 9.17
C TYR A 159 -1.58 9.25 9.86
N HIS A 160 -2.60 10.00 10.27
CA HIS A 160 -2.40 11.38 10.75
C HIS A 160 -3.24 11.67 11.99
N GLN A 161 -2.77 12.66 12.76
CA GLN A 161 -3.57 13.34 13.77
C GLN A 161 -4.32 14.49 13.12
N ASN A 162 -5.56 14.72 13.56
CA ASN A 162 -6.33 15.89 13.18
C ASN A 162 -6.53 16.77 14.40
N PHE A 163 -6.05 18.00 14.33
CA PHE A 163 -6.15 18.98 15.40
C PHE A 163 -7.34 19.91 15.17
#